data_AF-A0AAP8ME96-F1
#
_entry.id   AF-A0AAP8ME96-F1
#
_cell.length_a   1.000
_cell.length_b   1.000
_cell.length_c   1.000
_cell.angle_alpha   90.00
_cell.angle_beta   90.00
_cell.angle_gamma   90.00
#
_symmetry.space_group_name_H-M   'P 1'
#
loop_
_entity.id
_entity.type
_entity.pdbx_description
1 polymer ?
#
loop_
_entity_poly.entity_id
_entity_poly.type
_entity_poly.pdbx_seq_one_letter_code
_entity_poly.pdbx_strand_id
1 'polypeptide(L)' 'MQALGLSAPAVFTFEDMSDGRTRIVHDYRVSGFTELNLEELAPVVAGVQQEQLDSLAASLAR' A
#
# COMPACT_ATOMS: atom_id res chain seq x y z
N MET A 1 7.60 3.77 -9.76
CA MET A 1 6.55 2.91 -10.38
C MET A 1 6.22 3.36 -11.80
N GLN A 2 5.74 4.59 -12.04
CA GLN A 2 5.43 5.05 -13.41
C GLN A 2 6.62 4.99 -14.38
N ALA A 3 7.83 5.31 -13.93
CA ALA A 3 9.05 5.20 -14.75
C ALA A 3 9.38 3.75 -15.19
N LEU A 4 8.79 2.74 -14.54
CA LEU A 4 8.93 1.32 -14.88
C LEU A 4 7.74 0.80 -15.71
N GLY A 5 6.83 1.68 -16.17
CA GLY A 5 5.60 1.27 -16.85
C GLY A 5 4.53 0.69 -15.91
N LEU A 6 4.70 0.86 -14.59
CA LEU A 6 3.83 0.27 -13.58
C LEU A 6 2.86 1.30 -12.97
N SER A 7 1.62 0.88 -12.81
CA SER A 7 0.59 1.55 -12.02
C SER A 7 0.49 0.91 -10.64
N ALA A 8 0.36 1.74 -9.61
CA ALA A 8 0.38 1.31 -8.21
C ALA A 8 -0.61 2.10 -7.34
N PRO A 9 -1.93 2.01 -7.58
CA PRO A 9 -2.92 2.66 -6.72
C PRO A 9 -2.86 2.11 -5.29
N ALA A 10 -2.89 3.03 -4.32
CA ALA A 10 -3.05 2.76 -2.89
C ALA A 10 -4.40 3.36 -2.43
N VAL A 11 -5.21 2.55 -1.75
CA VAL A 11 -6.51 2.95 -1.21
C VAL A 11 -6.55 2.65 0.27
N PHE A 12 -6.96 3.64 1.06
CA PHE A 12 -7.24 3.47 2.48
C PHE A 12 -8.75 3.54 2.72
N THR A 13 -9.27 2.52 3.40
CA THR A 13 -10.66 2.48 3.85
C THR A 13 -10.68 2.45 5.38
N PHE A 14 -11.51 3.30 5.97
CA PHE A 14 -11.67 3.44 7.41
C PHE A 14 -13.07 2.97 7.79
N GLU A 15 -13.14 1.99 8.68
CA GLU A 15 -14.39 1.40 9.14
C GLU A 15 -14.47 1.51 10.67
N ASP A 16 -15.54 2.13 11.16
CA ASP A 16 -15.80 2.19 12.59
C ASP A 16 -16.20 0.81 13.11
N MET A 17 -15.57 0.39 14.20
CA MET A 17 -15.89 -0.84 14.92
C MET A 17 -16.78 -0.51 16.12
N SER A 18 -17.68 -1.43 16.47
CA SER A 18 -18.65 -1.26 17.56
C SER A 18 -18.01 -1.09 18.95
N ASP A 19 -16.72 -1.38 19.09
CA ASP A 19 -15.96 -1.26 20.33
C ASP A 19 -15.16 0.05 20.44
N GLY A 20 -15.43 1.01 19.57
CA GLY A 20 -14.78 2.32 19.57
C GLY A 20 -13.40 2.34 18.91
N ARG A 21 -12.98 1.23 18.27
CA ARG A 21 -11.80 1.19 17.41
C ARG A 21 -12.17 1.55 15.97
N THR A 22 -11.18 1.95 15.19
CA THR A 22 -11.30 2.08 13.73
C THR A 22 -10.45 1.01 13.08
N ARG A 23 -11.06 0.20 12.21
CA ARG A 23 -10.34 -0.71 11.31
C ARG A 23 -9.87 0.09 10.10
N ILE A 24 -8.59 -0.02 9.79
CA ILE A 24 -8.00 0.59 8.60
C ILE A 24 -7.63 -0.54 7.65
N VAL A 25 -8.15 -0.51 6.43
CA VAL A 25 -7.79 -1.45 5.36
C VAL A 25 -6.96 -0.68 4.33
N HIS A 26 -5.79 -1.23 4.00
CA HIS A 26 -4.89 -0.66 3.00
C HIS A 26 -4.78 -1.61 1.81
N ASP A 27 -5.44 -1.25 0.71
CA ASP A 27 -5.39 -1.97 -0.54
C ASP A 27 -4.34 -1.33 -1.46
N TYR A 28 -3.23 -2.05 -1.64
CA TYR A 28 -2.16 -1.66 -2.56
C TYR A 28 -2.04 -2.68 -3.67
N ARG A 29 -2.26 -2.26 -4.92
CA ARG A 29 -2.21 -3.13 -6.09
C ARG A 29 -1.21 -2.60 -7.09
N VAL A 30 -0.34 -3.48 -7.57
CA VAL A 30 0.60 -3.16 -8.66
C VAL A 30 0.19 -3.90 -9.92
N SER A 31 0.12 -3.16 -11.04
CA SER A 31 -0.24 -3.68 -12.35
C SER A 31 0.52 -2.94 -13.44
N GLY A 32 0.84 -3.60 -14.55
CA GLY A 32 1.49 -2.96 -15.68
C GLY A 32 2.29 -3.94 -16.50
N PHE A 33 2.99 -3.40 -17.51
CA PHE A 33 3.97 -4.15 -18.29
C PHE A 33 5.36 -3.82 -17.77
N THR A 34 6.17 -4.85 -17.54
CA THR A 34 7.57 -4.72 -17.14
C THR A 34 8.37 -5.81 -17.84
N GLU A 35 9.65 -5.53 -18.13
CA GLU A 35 10.59 -6.51 -18.66
C GLU A 35 10.99 -7.56 -17.61
N LEU A 36 10.76 -7.27 -16.32
CA LEU A 36 10.96 -8.18 -15.20
C LEU A 36 9.70 -9.00 -14.94
N ASN A 37 9.82 -10.20 -14.35
CA ASN A 37 8.64 -10.91 -13.87
C ASN A 37 7.98 -10.10 -12.75
N LEU A 38 6.65 -9.99 -12.76
CA LEU A 38 5.92 -9.23 -11.75
C LEU A 38 6.20 -9.73 -10.32
N GLU A 39 6.51 -11.02 -10.17
CA GLU A 39 6.88 -11.66 -8.91
C GLU A 39 8.21 -11.16 -8.35
N GLU A 40 9.16 -10.79 -9.20
CA GLU A 40 10.46 -10.23 -8.78
C GLU A 40 10.30 -8.84 -8.16
N LEU A 41 9.20 -8.16 -8.45
CA LEU A 41 8.84 -6.89 -7.85
C LEU A 41 8.17 -7.06 -6.47
N ALA A 42 7.74 -8.26 -6.09
CA ALA A 42 7.02 -8.48 -4.84
C ALA A 42 7.73 -7.92 -3.59
N PRO A 43 9.07 -8.06 -3.42
CA PRO A 43 9.77 -7.45 -2.29
C PRO A 43 9.74 -5.92 -2.31
N VAL A 44 9.84 -5.30 -3.50
CA VAL A 44 9.75 -3.85 -3.69
C VAL A 44 8.34 -3.35 -3.36
N VAL A 45 7.32 -4.08 -3.83
CA VAL A 45 5.90 -3.78 -3.54
C VAL A 45 5.64 -3.84 -2.04
N ALA A 46 6.13 -4.88 -1.36
CA ALA A 46 6.01 -5.03 0.09
C ALA A 46 6.69 -3.88 0.85
N GLY A 47 7.89 -3.46 0.42
CA GLY A 47 8.60 -2.32 1.00
C GLY A 47 7.80 -1.02 0.91
N VAL A 48 7.31 -0.69 -0.29
CA VAL A 48 6.49 0.53 -0.49
C VAL A 48 5.19 0.46 0.32
N GLN A 49 4.54 -0.71 0.37
CA GLN A 49 3.33 -0.88 1.17
C GLN A 49 3.60 -0.64 2.66
N GLN A 50 4.72 -1.16 3.18
CA GLN A 50 5.11 -0.97 4.57
C GLN A 50 5.42 0.49 4.89
N GLU A 51 6.18 1.20 4.04
CA GLU A 51 6.48 2.62 4.23
C GLU A 51 5.22 3.48 4.29
N GLN A 52 4.20 3.16 3.47
CA GLN A 52 2.92 3.84 3.49
C GLN A 52 2.16 3.61 4.81
N LEU A 53 2.19 2.38 5.34
CA LEU A 53 1.59 2.06 6.64
C LEU A 53 2.34 2.75 7.80
N ASP A 54 3.67 2.76 7.75
CA ASP A 54 4.50 3.41 8.78
C ASP A 54 4.26 4.93 8.80
N SER A 55 4.16 5.54 7.61
CA SER A 55 3.83 6.97 7.47
C SER A 55 2.45 7.29 8.06
N LEU A 56 1.45 6.44 7.78
CA LEU A 56 0.11 6.58 8.35
C LEU A 56 0.16 6.47 9.88
N ALA A 57 0.82 5.45 10.43
CA ALA A 57 0.97 5.26 11.87
C ALA A 57 1.64 6.47 12.53
N ALA A 58 2.71 7.00 11.93
CA ALA A 58 3.40 8.20 12.41
C ALA A 58 2.52 9.46 12.34
N SER A 59 1.59 9.54 11.38
CA SER A 59 0.64 10.66 11.30
C SER A 59 -0.44 10.61 12.39
N LEU A 60 -0.85 9.40 12.81
CA LEU A 60 -1.89 9.17 13.81
C LEU A 60 -1.37 9.24 15.26
N ALA A 61 -0.05 9.09 15.46
CA ALA A 61 0.57 9.19 16.78
C ALA A 61 0.76 10.65 17.27
N ARG A 62 0.29 11.63 16.50
CA ARG A 62 0.30 13.07 16.83
C ARG A 62 -1.01 13.49 17.44
#